data_AF-A0A7J9QHN5-F1
#
_entry.id   AF-A0A7J9QHN5-F1
#
_cell.length_a   1.000
_cell.length_b   1.000
_cell.length_c   1.000
_cell.angle_alpha   90.00
_cell.angle_beta   90.00
_cell.angle_gamma   90.00
#
_symmetry.space_group_name_H-M   'P 1'
#
loop_
_entity.id
_entity.type
_entity.pdbx_description
1 polymer ?
#
loop_
_entity_poly.entity_id
_entity_poly.type
_entity_poly.pdbx_seq_one_letter_code
_entity_poly.pdbx_strand_id
1 'polypeptide(L)'
;MAKNYTPHRIAFYIAIIAIWQITAMTELWPDNVFPSPFEVAEDLGYGAADGSLFYGIATSMWRLAVGLAIAIGGGIVLGIFMARVEVVNQTVGSLVLG
;
A
#
# COMPACT_ATOMS: atom_id res chain seq x y z
N MET A 1 -6.23 -18.81 37.26
CA MET A 1 -7.12 -18.92 36.07
C MET A 1 -6.97 -17.65 35.25
N ALA A 2 -6.41 -17.75 34.04
CA ALA A 2 -6.35 -16.58 33.14
C ALA A 2 -7.78 -16.20 32.73
N LYS A 3 -8.14 -14.92 32.87
CA LYS A 3 -9.47 -14.41 32.51
C LYS A 3 -9.58 -14.43 30.98
N ASN A 4 -10.51 -15.20 30.42
CA ASN A 4 -10.69 -15.31 28.98
C ASN A 4 -11.37 -14.03 28.43
N TYR A 5 -10.57 -13.12 27.88
CA TYR A 5 -11.04 -11.88 27.25
C TYR A 5 -11.48 -12.06 25.78
N THR A 6 -11.27 -13.24 25.20
CA THR A 6 -11.64 -13.59 23.82
C THR A 6 -13.08 -13.20 23.43
N PRO A 7 -14.14 -13.48 24.23
CA PRO A 7 -15.51 -13.10 23.86
C PRO A 7 -15.73 -11.59 23.77
N HIS A 8 -15.07 -10.81 24.65
CA HIS A 8 -15.16 -9.35 24.63
C HIS A 8 -14.49 -8.78 23.38
N ARG A 9 -13.39 -9.38 22.94
CA ARG A 9 -12.69 -8.99 21.70
C ARG A 9 -13.52 -9.28 20.47
N ILE A 10 -14.12 -10.47 20.39
CA ILE A 10 -15.00 -10.84 19.26
C ILE A 10 -16.20 -9.89 19.20
N ALA A 11 -16.86 -9.63 20.32
CA ALA A 11 -17.98 -8.69 20.39
C ALA A 11 -17.58 -7.27 19.95
N PHE A 12 -16.39 -6.81 20.37
CA PHE A 12 -15.85 -5.52 19.95
C PHE A 12 -15.65 -5.42 18.43
N TYR A 13 -15.01 -6.42 17.80
CA TYR A 13 -14.81 -6.43 16.36
C TYR A 13 -16.12 -6.55 15.57
N ILE A 14 -17.07 -7.37 16.04
CA ILE A 14 -18.41 -7.45 15.45
C ILE A 14 -19.11 -6.09 15.54
N ALA A 15 -19.03 -5.40 16.67
CA ALA A 15 -19.61 -4.07 16.83
C ALA A 15 -19.00 -3.06 15.85
N ILE A 16 -17.68 -3.09 15.63
CA ILE A 16 -17.02 -2.23 14.63
C ILE A 16 -17.56 -2.52 13.23
N ILE A 17 -17.62 -3.79 12.82
CA ILE A 17 -18.12 -4.17 11.49
C ILE A 17 -19.60 -3.77 11.33
N ALA A 18 -20.41 -3.96 12.38
CA ALA A 18 -21.81 -3.56 12.37
C ALA A 18 -21.96 -2.03 12.23
N ILE A 19 -21.17 -1.24 12.96
CA ILE A 19 -21.16 0.22 12.84
C ILE A 19 -20.75 0.64 11.43
N TRP A 20 -19.73 0.00 10.85
CA TRP A 20 -19.30 0.28 9.48
C TRP A 20 -20.42 -0.05 8.47
N GLN A 21 -21.04 -1.23 8.57
CA GLN A 21 -22.17 -1.61 7.72
C GLN A 21 -23.31 -0.60 7.83
N ILE A 22 -23.73 -0.24 9.05
CA ILE A 22 -24.82 0.73 9.27
C ILE A 22 -24.44 2.09 8.67
N THR A 23 -23.20 2.54 8.86
CA THR A 23 -22.71 3.82 8.33
C THR A 23 -22.71 3.81 6.80
N ALA A 24 -22.25 2.73 6.17
CA ALA A 24 -22.30 2.60 4.71
C ALA A 24 -23.74 2.64 4.18
N MET A 25 -24.68 1.96 4.85
CA MET A 25 -26.10 1.96 4.50
C MET A 25 -26.81 3.31 4.67
N THR A 26 -26.18 4.30 5.31
CA THR A 26 -26.77 5.65 5.42
C THR A 26 -26.68 6.46 4.11
N GLU A 27 -26.02 5.93 3.07
CA GLU A 27 -25.85 6.56 1.74
C GLU A 27 -25.30 8.01 1.80
N LEU A 28 -24.65 8.36 2.91
CA LEU A 28 -24.03 9.69 3.08
C LEU A 28 -22.87 9.93 2.10
N TRP A 29 -22.23 8.85 1.67
CA TRP A 29 -21.18 8.85 0.65
C TRP A 29 -21.56 7.87 -0.45
N PRO A 30 -21.17 8.14 -1.71
CA PRO A 30 -21.36 7.18 -2.77
C PRO A 30 -20.50 5.92 -2.54
N ASP A 31 -21.02 4.77 -2.97
CA ASP A 31 -20.48 3.44 -2.66
C ASP A 31 -19.05 3.22 -3.18
N ASN A 32 -18.64 3.99 -4.20
CA ASN A 32 -17.28 3.98 -4.70
C ASN A 32 -16.25 4.63 -3.75
N VAL A 33 -16.70 5.49 -2.83
CA VAL A 33 -15.87 6.15 -1.83
C VAL A 33 -15.93 5.41 -0.49
N PHE A 34 -17.12 4.91 -0.12
CA PHE A 34 -17.32 4.22 1.15
C PHE A 34 -18.19 2.97 1.01
N PRO A 35 -17.65 1.90 0.41
CA PRO A 35 -18.38 0.64 0.24
C PRO A 35 -18.63 -0.02 1.60
N SER A 36 -19.70 -0.81 1.66
CA SER A 36 -20.03 -1.63 2.82
C SER A 36 -19.02 -2.78 2.99
N PRO A 37 -18.81 -3.27 4.22
CA PRO A 37 -17.95 -4.43 4.48
C PRO A 37 -18.34 -5.67 3.66
N PHE A 38 -19.63 -5.83 3.35
CA PHE A 38 -20.12 -6.92 2.52
C PHE A 38 -19.64 -6.80 1.07
N GLU A 39 -19.80 -5.63 0.46
CA GLU A 39 -19.33 -5.37 -0.91
C GLU A 39 -17.81 -5.53 -1.03
N VAL A 40 -17.06 -5.06 -0.03
CA VAL A 40 -15.59 -5.28 0.02
C VAL A 40 -15.25 -6.78 0.05
N ALA A 41 -16.00 -7.58 0.82
CA ALA A 41 -15.76 -9.02 0.88
C ALA A 41 -16.12 -9.73 -0.45
N GLU A 42 -17.20 -9.30 -1.10
CA GLU A 42 -17.64 -9.80 -2.40
C GLU A 42 -16.60 -9.46 -3.49
N ASP A 43 -16.14 -8.20 -3.57
CA ASP A 43 -15.13 -7.74 -4.52
C ASP A 43 -13.79 -8.47 -4.33
N LEU A 44 -13.36 -8.68 -3.09
CA LEU A 44 -12.18 -9.48 -2.80
C LEU A 44 -12.34 -10.93 -3.26
N GLY A 45 -13.53 -11.51 -3.08
CA GLY A 45 -13.86 -12.86 -3.54
C GLY A 45 -13.82 -12.97 -5.07
N TYR A 46 -14.49 -12.06 -5.78
CA TYR A 46 -14.49 -12.03 -7.24
C TYR A 46 -13.10 -11.77 -7.80
N GLY A 47 -12.38 -10.77 -7.29
CA GLY A 47 -11.04 -10.43 -7.74
C GLY A 47 -10.02 -11.55 -7.48
N ALA A 48 -10.21 -12.32 -6.40
CA ALA A 48 -9.41 -13.51 -6.14
C ALA A 48 -9.76 -14.67 -7.10
N ALA A 49 -11.03 -14.84 -7.46
CA ALA A 49 -11.51 -15.91 -8.34
C ALA A 49 -11.17 -15.67 -9.81
N ASP A 50 -11.28 -14.43 -10.30
CA ASP A 50 -10.95 -14.07 -11.69
C ASP A 50 -9.45 -13.82 -11.90
N GLY A 51 -8.67 -13.72 -10.81
CA GLY A 51 -7.23 -13.48 -10.81
C GLY A 51 -6.81 -12.01 -10.97
N SER A 52 -7.76 -11.08 -11.13
CA SER A 52 -7.51 -9.64 -11.28
C SER A 52 -6.87 -9.04 -10.04
N LEU A 53 -7.22 -9.52 -8.83
CA LEU A 53 -6.59 -9.08 -7.58
C LEU A 53 -5.09 -9.39 -7.60
N PHE A 54 -4.73 -10.63 -7.92
CA PHE A 54 -3.33 -11.05 -8.00
C PHE A 54 -2.58 -10.35 -9.14
N TYR A 55 -3.23 -10.17 -10.28
CA TYR A 55 -2.67 -9.41 -11.40
C TYR A 55 -2.39 -7.96 -11.02
N GLY A 56 -3.32 -7.30 -10.33
CA GLY A 56 -3.18 -5.93 -9.85
C GLY A 56 -2.04 -5.79 -8.83
N ILE A 57 -1.93 -6.73 -7.89
CA ILE A 57 -0.82 -6.80 -6.93
C ILE A 57 0.50 -7.00 -7.68
N ALA A 58 0.59 -7.98 -8.57
CA ALA A 58 1.80 -8.29 -9.32
C ALA A 58 2.26 -7.11 -10.18
N THR A 59 1.34 -6.44 -10.87
CA THR A 59 1.64 -5.25 -11.68
C THR A 59 2.16 -4.11 -10.81
N SER A 60 1.57 -3.91 -9.63
CA SER A 60 2.02 -2.88 -8.69
C SER A 60 3.42 -3.19 -8.15
N MET A 61 3.68 -4.45 -7.77
CA MET A 61 5.00 -4.88 -7.33
C MET A 61 6.05 -4.76 -8.44
N TRP A 62 5.69 -5.11 -9.68
CA TRP A 62 6.56 -4.96 -10.84
C TRP A 62 6.95 -3.51 -11.08
N ARG A 63 5.98 -2.58 -11.05
CA ARG A 63 6.24 -1.14 -11.17
C ARG A 63 7.22 -0.63 -10.11
N LEU A 64 7.04 -1.08 -8.85
CA LEU A 64 7.95 -0.73 -7.75
C LEU A 64 9.36 -1.29 -7.99
N ALA A 65 9.47 -2.56 -8.37
CA ALA A 65 10.74 -3.22 -8.64
C ALA A 65 11.51 -2.53 -9.77
N VAL A 66 10.84 -2.21 -10.88
CA VAL A 66 11.45 -1.50 -12.01
C VAL A 66 11.88 -0.09 -11.61
N GLY A 67 11.02 0.66 -10.91
CA GLY A 67 11.36 1.99 -10.42
C GLY A 67 12.58 1.99 -9.51
N LEU A 68 12.66 1.01 -8.59
CA LEU A 68 13.82 0.83 -7.71
C LEU A 68 15.08 0.46 -8.50
N ALA A 69 14.98 -0.46 -9.47
CA ALA A 69 16.12 -0.85 -10.30
C ALA A 69 16.69 0.34 -11.09
N ILE A 70 15.82 1.18 -11.65
CA ILE A 70 16.23 2.42 -12.34
C ILE A 70 16.89 3.38 -11.36
N ALA A 71 16.33 3.59 -10.17
CA ALA A 71 16.89 4.48 -9.16
C ALA A 71 18.28 4.02 -8.70
N ILE A 72 18.45 2.72 -8.44
CA ILE A 72 19.73 2.12 -8.07
C ILE A 72 20.74 2.27 -9.22
N GLY A 73 20.36 1.90 -10.44
CA GLY A 73 21.24 2.01 -11.61
C GLY A 73 21.69 3.45 -11.85
N GLY A 74 20.75 4.40 -11.83
CA GLY A 74 21.03 5.82 -11.96
C GLY A 74 21.90 6.35 -10.83
N GLY A 75 21.59 5.98 -9.58
CA GLY A 75 22.39 6.37 -8.41
C GLY A 75 23.82 5.85 -8.46
N ILE A 76 24.03 4.60 -8.90
CA ILE A 76 25.37 4.02 -9.07
C ILE A 76 26.14 4.79 -10.15
N VAL A 77 25.53 5.03 -11.31
CA VAL A 77 26.17 5.79 -12.40
C VAL A 77 26.56 7.19 -11.93
N LEU A 78 25.64 7.91 -11.30
CA LEU A 78 25.90 9.24 -10.74
C LEU A 78 27.00 9.20 -9.66
N GLY A 79 26.98 8.21 -8.78
CA GLY A 79 28.00 8.01 -7.76
C GLY A 79 29.40 7.78 -8.35
N ILE A 80 29.51 6.96 -9.40
CA ILE A 80 30.77 6.75 -10.13
C ILE A 80 31.24 8.04 -10.79
N PHE A 81 30.34 8.81 -11.42
CA PHE A 81 30.69 10.10 -12.02
C PHE A 81 31.19 11.11 -10.99
N MET A 82 30.56 11.20 -9.81
CA MET A 82 31.04 12.04 -8.72
C MET A 82 32.43 11.60 -8.24
N ALA A 83 32.68 10.28 -8.12
CA ALA A 83 33.98 9.77 -7.70
C ALA A 83 35.12 10.01 -8.72
N ARG A 84 34.78 10.13 -10.01
CA ARG A 84 35.77 10.29 -11.09
C ARG A 84 35.96 11.74 -11.53
N VAL A 85 34.94 12.59 -11.38
CA VAL A 85 34.93 13.96 -11.89
C VAL A 85 34.68 14.94 -10.75
N GLU A 86 35.74 15.64 -10.36
CA GLU A 86 35.71 16.58 -9.25
C GLU A 86 34.71 17.72 -9.43
N VAL A 87 34.52 18.19 -10.68
CA VAL A 87 33.51 19.20 -11.02
C VAL A 87 32.08 18.74 -10.71
N VAL A 88 31.78 17.46 -10.98
CA VAL A 88 30.45 16.87 -10.72
C VAL A 88 30.25 16.67 -9.21
N ASN A 89 31.29 16.24 -8.50
CA ASN A 89 31.24 16.12 -7.04
C ASN A 89 31.02 17.46 -6.34
N GLN A 90 31.68 18.53 -6.79
CA GLN A 90 31.57 19.85 -6.15
C GLN A 90 30.19 20.50 -6.39
N THR A 91 29.53 20.20 -7.51
CA THR A 91 28.18 20.69 -7.80
C THR A 91 27.11 19.80 -7.19
N VAL A 92 27.03 18.53 -7.62
CA VAL A 92 25.99 17.58 -7.21
C VAL A 92 26.20 17.10 -5.77
N GLY A 93 27.45 16.93 -5.35
CA GLY A 93 27.76 16.47 -3.98
C GLY A 93 27.27 17.44 -2.90
N SER A 94 27.16 18.74 -3.19
CA SER A 94 26.57 19.70 -2.25
C SER A 94 25.05 19.52 -2.05
N LEU A 95 24.33 18.99 -3.04
CA LEU A 95 22.91 18.64 -2.92
C LEU A 95 22.69 17.29 -2.22
N VAL A 96 23.67 16.40 -2.30
CA VAL A 96 23.62 15.06 -1.67
C VAL A 96 24.07 15.10 -0.21
N LEU A 97 25.05 15.96 0.12
CA LEU A 97 25.61 16.14 1.46
C LEU A 97 25.06 17.35 2.22
N GLY A 98 24.31 18.21 1.52
CA GLY A 98 23.68 19.41 2.08
C GLY A 98 22.55 19.12 3.04
#